data_AF-A0A1B6L0P5-F1
#
_entry.id   AF-A0A1B6L0P5-F1
#
_cell.length_a   1.000
_cell.length_b   1.000
_cell.length_c   1.000
_cell.angle_alpha   90.00
_cell.angle_beta   90.00
_cell.angle_gamma   90.00
#
_symmetry.space_group_name_H-M   'P 1'
#
loop_
_entity.id
_entity.type
_entity.pdbx_description
1 polymer ?
#
loop_
_entity_poly.entity_id
_entity_poly.type
_entity_poly.pdbx_seq_one_letter_code
_entity_poly.pdbx_strand_id
1 'polypeptide(L)'
;MLEGLVTWVLNNYLGKYVENLNTDQLSIALLQGAVELENLPLRKDALQHVGLPIEVRAGFIGKIRLKVPVSQIRSAPWEISIDQLYLVAGPVRLSEWDEEGEEHAVYEYKLSLLDAIEARWRAETDTTPEYSYYASSYSSWLGYGTSLVTNIVENLQLTISDVHFRYEDELSVPGCGLVLGLQVESL
;
A
#
# COMPACT_ATOMS: atom_id res chain seq x y z
N MET A 1 -16.46 -14.35 -4.53
CA MET A 1 -15.65 -14.59 -3.31
C MET A 1 -14.17 -14.35 -3.55
N LEU A 2 -13.55 -14.99 -4.56
CA LEU A 2 -12.13 -14.77 -4.89
C LEU A 2 -11.84 -13.33 -5.37
N GLU A 3 -12.74 -12.77 -6.18
CA GLU A 3 -12.66 -11.39 -6.66
C GLU A 3 -12.50 -10.38 -5.51
N GLY A 4 -13.34 -10.47 -4.48
CA GLY A 4 -13.27 -9.57 -3.31
C GLY A 4 -11.98 -9.72 -2.50
N LEU A 5 -11.41 -10.92 -2.41
CA LEU A 5 -10.11 -11.15 -1.76
C LEU A 5 -8.98 -10.50 -2.57
N VAL A 6 -8.98 -10.67 -3.89
CA VAL A 6 -7.99 -10.06 -4.79
C VAL A 6 -8.10 -8.53 -4.72
N THR A 7 -9.30 -7.98 -4.82
CA THR A 7 -9.56 -6.54 -4.68
C THR A 7 -9.09 -6.01 -3.33
N TRP A 8 -9.31 -6.75 -2.24
CA TRP A 8 -8.84 -6.36 -0.91
C TRP A 8 -7.32 -6.32 -0.81
N VAL A 9 -6.62 -7.37 -1.28
CA VAL A 9 -5.14 -7.40 -1.29
C VAL A 9 -4.59 -6.25 -2.14
N LEU A 10 -5.17 -6.02 -3.32
CA LEU A 10 -4.78 -4.90 -4.20
C LEU A 10 -4.97 -3.54 -3.51
N ASN A 11 -6.13 -3.28 -2.92
CA ASN A 11 -6.40 -2.01 -2.25
C ASN A 11 -5.47 -1.82 -1.03
N ASN A 12 -5.23 -2.87 -0.25
CA ASN A 12 -4.44 -2.77 0.96
C ASN A 12 -2.93 -2.62 0.70
N TYR A 13 -2.40 -3.28 -0.33
CA TYR A 13 -0.96 -3.30 -0.62
C TYR A 13 -0.53 -2.40 -1.77
N LEU A 14 -1.33 -2.24 -2.83
CA LEU A 14 -0.99 -1.37 -3.97
C LEU A 14 -1.73 -0.03 -3.91
N GLY A 15 -3.00 -0.04 -3.52
CA GLY A 15 -3.86 1.17 -3.49
C GLY A 15 -3.37 2.27 -2.55
N LYS A 16 -2.55 1.94 -1.55
CA LYS A 16 -1.96 2.92 -0.64
C LYS A 16 -0.81 3.72 -1.26
N TYR A 17 -0.13 3.18 -2.28
CA TYR A 17 1.09 3.77 -2.82
C TYR A 17 0.93 4.33 -4.23
N VAL A 18 -0.10 3.90 -4.97
CA VAL A 18 -0.29 4.23 -6.40
C VAL A 18 -1.59 4.98 -6.62
N GLU A 19 -1.56 6.03 -7.42
CA GLU A 19 -2.74 6.79 -7.84
C GLU A 19 -3.49 6.10 -8.98
N ASN A 20 -4.81 6.31 -9.06
CA ASN A 20 -5.67 5.89 -10.19
C ASN A 20 -5.75 4.38 -10.45
N LEU A 21 -5.59 3.54 -9.42
CA LEU A 21 -5.84 2.10 -9.51
C LEU A 21 -7.35 1.80 -9.61
N ASN A 22 -7.81 1.35 -10.78
CA ASN A 22 -9.16 0.78 -10.93
C ASN A 22 -9.16 -0.69 -10.49
N THR A 23 -9.34 -0.93 -9.19
CA THR A 23 -9.19 -2.27 -8.59
C THR A 23 -10.24 -3.28 -9.01
N ASP A 24 -11.42 -2.83 -9.45
CA ASP A 24 -12.47 -3.72 -9.97
C ASP A 24 -12.09 -4.29 -11.35
N GLN A 25 -11.53 -3.47 -12.24
CA GLN A 25 -11.07 -3.98 -13.54
C GLN A 25 -9.86 -4.91 -13.38
N LEU A 26 -8.99 -4.61 -12.42
CA LEU A 26 -7.77 -5.37 -12.18
C LEU A 26 -8.05 -6.71 -11.53
N SER A 27 -8.99 -6.79 -10.59
CA SER A 27 -9.39 -8.05 -9.98
C SER A 27 -10.00 -8.99 -11.03
N ILE A 28 -10.81 -8.47 -11.95
CA ILE A 28 -11.37 -9.25 -13.08
C ILE A 28 -10.26 -9.77 -14.00
N ALA A 29 -9.28 -8.94 -14.35
CA ALA A 29 -8.14 -9.34 -15.17
C ALA A 29 -7.27 -10.41 -14.47
N LEU A 30 -7.06 -10.27 -13.16
CA LEU A 30 -6.29 -11.21 -12.35
C LEU A 30 -6.94 -12.57 -12.19
N LEU A 31 -8.27 -12.64 -12.18
CA LEU A 31 -9.00 -13.91 -12.20
C LEU A 31 -8.72 -14.72 -13.49
N GLN A 32 -8.23 -14.07 -14.56
CA GLN A 32 -7.79 -14.74 -15.78
C GLN A 32 -6.33 -15.25 -15.70
N GLY A 33 -5.59 -14.91 -14.62
CA GLY A 33 -4.32 -15.53 -14.24
C GLY A 33 -3.16 -14.56 -13.99
N ALA A 34 -3.11 -13.43 -14.71
CA ALA A 34 -2.06 -12.43 -14.53
C ALA A 34 -2.54 -11.04 -15.00
N VAL A 35 -2.00 -10.00 -14.38
CA VAL A 35 -2.19 -8.61 -14.81
C VAL A 35 -0.84 -7.90 -14.87
N GLU A 36 -0.70 -7.04 -15.86
CA GLU A 36 0.43 -6.13 -15.99
C GLU A 36 -0.11 -4.71 -15.98
N LEU A 37 0.49 -3.88 -15.15
CA LEU A 37 0.22 -2.46 -15.03
C LEU A 37 1.47 -1.70 -15.43
N GLU A 38 1.32 -0.63 -16.17
CA GLU A 38 2.45 0.18 -16.65
C GLU A 38 2.23 1.66 -16.33
N ASN A 39 3.32 2.38 -16.08
CA ASN A 39 3.36 3.82 -15.84
C ASN A 39 2.41 4.28 -14.74
N LEU A 40 2.57 3.70 -13.55
CA LEU A 40 1.75 4.01 -12.39
C LEU A 40 2.36 5.16 -11.58
N PRO A 41 1.67 6.32 -11.47
CA PRO A 41 2.14 7.41 -10.63
C PRO A 41 2.08 7.03 -9.14
N LEU A 42 3.15 7.35 -8.40
CA LEU A 42 3.16 7.21 -6.95
C LEU A 42 2.39 8.36 -6.30
N ARG A 43 1.67 8.01 -5.24
CA ARG A 43 0.98 8.96 -4.38
C ARG A 43 1.97 9.86 -3.63
N LYS A 44 1.62 11.13 -3.45
CA LYS A 44 2.41 12.08 -2.65
C LYS A 44 2.53 11.66 -1.18
N ASP A 45 1.49 11.00 -0.67
CA ASP A 45 1.39 10.48 0.70
C ASP A 45 1.96 9.07 0.89
N ALA A 46 2.52 8.46 -0.16
CA ALA A 46 3.04 7.08 -0.13
C ALA A 46 4.08 6.83 0.98
N LEU A 47 4.89 7.85 1.33
CA LEU A 47 5.91 7.77 2.38
C LEU A 47 5.42 8.20 3.77
N GLN A 48 4.22 8.78 3.90
CA GLN A 48 3.71 9.26 5.20
C GLN A 48 3.49 8.10 6.18
N HIS A 49 3.06 6.94 5.67
CA HIS A 49 2.88 5.73 6.50
C HIS A 49 4.19 5.16 7.06
N VAL A 50 5.34 5.53 6.49
CA VAL A 50 6.66 5.07 6.96
C VAL A 50 7.11 5.87 8.20
N GLY A 51 6.36 6.91 8.60
CA GLY A 51 6.64 7.72 9.78
C GLY A 51 7.89 8.61 9.63
N LEU A 52 8.36 8.81 8.41
CA LEU A 52 9.49 9.69 8.09
C LEU A 52 8.95 11.07 7.66
N PRO A 53 9.57 12.18 8.08
CA PRO A 53 9.18 13.54 7.69
C PRO A 53 9.67 13.87 6.26
N ILE A 54 9.30 13.03 5.30
CA ILE A 54 9.64 13.16 3.88
C ILE A 54 8.38 13.06 3.03
N GLU A 55 8.27 13.93 2.03
CA GLU A 55 7.19 13.93 1.05
C GLU A 55 7.70 13.40 -0.29
N VAL A 56 6.82 12.72 -1.03
CA VAL A 56 7.11 12.35 -2.42
C VAL A 56 6.82 13.55 -3.32
N ARG A 57 7.87 14.15 -3.90
CA ARG A 57 7.75 15.25 -4.87
C ARG A 57 7.26 14.72 -6.22
N ALA A 58 7.88 13.63 -6.68
CA ALA A 58 7.52 12.95 -7.92
C ALA A 58 7.95 11.49 -7.83
N GLY A 59 7.14 10.58 -8.34
CA GLY A 59 7.51 9.18 -8.44
C GLY A 59 6.62 8.45 -9.41
N PHE A 60 7.17 7.43 -10.05
CA PHE A 60 6.41 6.52 -10.89
C PHE A 60 6.98 5.12 -10.81
N ILE A 61 6.12 4.16 -11.09
CA ILE A 61 6.46 2.75 -11.24
C ILE A 61 6.32 2.42 -12.72
N GLY A 62 7.41 2.01 -13.36
CA GLY A 62 7.41 1.69 -14.79
C GLY A 62 6.49 0.51 -15.10
N LYS A 63 6.65 -0.60 -14.36
CA LYS A 63 5.83 -1.81 -14.56
C LYS A 63 5.57 -2.58 -13.28
N ILE A 64 4.34 -3.02 -13.07
CA ILE A 64 3.96 -3.99 -12.03
C ILE A 64 3.36 -5.20 -12.71
N ARG A 65 3.88 -6.39 -12.41
CA ARG A 65 3.30 -7.68 -12.80
C ARG A 65 2.80 -8.37 -11.56
N LEU A 66 1.53 -8.74 -11.57
CA LEU A 66 0.92 -9.52 -10.51
C LEU A 66 0.37 -10.81 -11.10
N LYS A 67 0.86 -11.94 -10.59
CA LYS A 67 0.49 -13.26 -11.04
C LYS A 67 -0.17 -14.00 -9.87
N VAL A 68 -1.45 -14.32 -10.07
CA VAL A 68 -2.28 -14.98 -9.06
C VAL A 68 -2.55 -16.40 -9.52
N PRO A 69 -2.10 -17.43 -8.79
CA PRO A 69 -2.36 -18.82 -9.15
C PRO A 69 -3.81 -19.20 -8.82
N VAL A 70 -4.76 -18.79 -9.67
CA VAL A 70 -6.21 -18.99 -9.45
C VAL A 70 -6.59 -20.46 -9.26
N SER A 71 -5.88 -21.38 -9.95
CA SER A 71 -6.08 -22.82 -9.84
C SER A 71 -5.51 -23.45 -8.56
N GLN A 72 -4.58 -22.76 -7.89
CA GLN A 72 -3.80 -23.27 -6.75
C GLN A 72 -3.61 -22.21 -5.66
N ILE A 73 -4.65 -21.43 -5.38
CA ILE A 73 -4.55 -20.25 -4.49
C ILE A 73 -4.15 -20.58 -3.04
N ARG A 74 -4.26 -21.85 -2.64
CA ARG A 74 -3.87 -22.36 -1.31
C ARG A 74 -2.45 -22.89 -1.23
N SER A 75 -1.84 -23.27 -2.37
CA SER A 75 -0.58 -24.02 -2.39
C SER A 75 0.52 -23.34 -3.19
N ALA A 76 0.18 -22.45 -4.12
CA ALA A 76 1.14 -21.72 -4.93
C ALA A 76 1.27 -20.26 -4.44
N PRO A 77 2.50 -19.71 -4.44
CA PRO A 77 2.77 -18.33 -4.01
C PRO A 77 2.19 -17.32 -5.00
N TRP A 78 1.80 -16.15 -4.49
CA TRP A 78 1.46 -15.00 -5.32
C TRP A 78 2.74 -14.25 -5.66
N GLU A 79 2.98 -14.01 -6.94
CA GLU A 79 4.20 -13.39 -7.42
C GLU A 79 3.90 -11.95 -7.84
N ILE A 80 4.54 -11.00 -7.16
CA ILE A 80 4.47 -9.57 -7.43
C ILE A 80 5.85 -9.13 -7.87
N SER A 81 5.97 -8.68 -9.13
CA SER A 81 7.20 -8.10 -9.65
C SER A 81 6.97 -6.63 -9.93
N ILE A 82 7.78 -5.78 -9.33
CA ILE A 82 7.83 -4.34 -9.58
C ILE A 82 9.12 -4.06 -10.32
N ASP A 83 9.04 -3.35 -11.43
CA ASP A 83 10.17 -2.98 -12.26
C ASP A 83 10.18 -1.47 -12.47
N GLN A 84 11.38 -0.88 -12.42
CA GLN A 84 11.63 0.55 -12.61
C GLN A 84 10.88 1.42 -11.60
N LEU A 85 11.28 1.36 -10.33
CA LEU A 85 10.72 2.19 -9.27
C LEU A 85 11.54 3.49 -9.17
N TYR A 86 10.99 4.60 -9.64
CA TYR A 86 11.61 5.92 -9.51
C TYR A 86 10.89 6.76 -8.48
N LEU A 87 11.64 7.26 -7.50
CA LEU A 87 11.11 8.04 -6.40
C LEU A 87 12.00 9.25 -6.11
N VAL A 88 11.43 10.45 -6.22
CA VAL A 88 12.03 11.71 -5.79
C VAL A 88 11.34 12.16 -4.51
N ALA A 89 12.05 12.10 -3.40
CA ALA A 89 11.59 12.54 -2.10
C ALA A 89 12.26 13.85 -1.69
N GLY A 90 11.59 14.64 -0.86
CA GLY A 90 12.14 15.84 -0.27
C GLY A 90 11.67 16.04 1.18
N PRO A 91 12.26 16.99 1.91
CA PRO A 91 11.75 17.39 3.22
C PRO A 91 10.36 18.01 3.06
N VAL A 92 9.49 17.76 4.04
CA VAL A 92 8.16 18.39 4.09
C VAL A 92 8.32 19.90 4.18
N ARG A 93 7.72 20.64 3.24
CA ARG A 93 7.69 22.10 3.30
C ARG A 93 6.58 22.55 4.25
N LEU A 94 6.96 22.96 5.45
CA LEU A 94 6.08 23.63 6.44
C LEU A 94 5.42 24.93 5.92
N SER A 95 5.82 25.44 4.75
CA SER A 95 5.23 26.64 4.14
C SER A 95 3.90 26.40 3.41
N GLU A 96 3.53 25.14 3.15
CA GLU A 96 2.17 24.74 2.73
C GLU A 96 1.46 24.06 3.93
N TRP A 97 1.40 24.75 5.07
CA TRP A 97 0.63 24.31 6.22
C TRP A 97 -0.87 24.40 5.88
N ASP A 98 -1.44 23.31 5.40
CA ASP A 98 -2.88 23.16 5.24
C ASP A 98 -3.46 22.64 6.55
N GLU A 99 -4.00 23.55 7.36
CA GLU A 99 -4.53 23.28 8.69
C GLU A 99 -5.61 22.19 8.64
N GLU A 100 -6.44 22.18 7.58
CA GLU A 100 -7.49 21.19 7.37
C GLU A 100 -6.92 19.79 7.07
N GLY A 101 -5.85 19.72 6.28
CA GLY A 101 -5.19 18.46 5.91
C GLY A 101 -4.46 17.81 7.09
N GLU A 102 -3.76 18.60 7.91
CA GLU A 102 -3.13 18.10 9.12
C GLU A 102 -4.14 17.69 10.18
N GLU A 103 -5.22 18.44 10.38
CA GLU A 103 -6.29 18.04 11.30
C GLU A 103 -6.92 16.71 10.86
N HIS A 104 -7.14 16.53 9.55
CA HIS A 104 -7.59 15.26 8.99
C HIS A 104 -6.58 14.13 9.24
N ALA A 105 -5.29 14.35 8.96
CA ALA A 105 -4.25 13.34 9.16
C ALA A 105 -4.09 12.97 10.65
N VAL A 106 -4.14 13.94 11.55
CA VAL A 106 -4.11 13.72 13.01
C VAL A 106 -5.36 12.99 13.48
N TYR A 107 -6.53 13.33 12.92
CA TYR A 107 -7.78 12.66 13.21
C TYR A 107 -7.77 11.20 12.73
N GLU A 108 -7.32 10.94 11.51
CA GLU A 108 -7.14 9.60 10.96
C GLU A 108 -6.11 8.79 11.74
N TYR A 109 -5.00 9.40 12.16
CA TYR A 109 -4.02 8.76 13.03
C TYR A 109 -4.65 8.34 14.36
N LYS A 110 -5.39 9.24 15.03
CA LYS A 110 -6.11 8.94 16.29
C LYS A 110 -7.13 7.81 16.10
N LEU A 111 -7.89 7.85 15.00
CA LEU A 111 -8.83 6.80 14.62
C LEU A 111 -8.13 5.45 14.44
N SER A 112 -7.02 5.41 13.70
CA SER A 112 -6.26 4.18 13.47
C SER A 112 -5.72 3.57 14.77
N LEU A 113 -5.33 4.42 15.73
CA LEU A 113 -4.87 4.02 17.05
C LEU A 113 -6.00 3.43 17.89
N LEU A 114 -7.17 4.06 17.87
CA LEU A 114 -8.38 3.54 18.50
C LEU A 114 -8.80 2.20 17.89
N ASP A 115 -8.78 2.09 16.56
CA ASP A 115 -9.17 0.88 15.83
C ASP A 115 -8.21 -0.27 16.10
N ALA A 116 -6.89 0.00 16.20
CA ALA A 116 -5.90 -1.01 16.59
C ALA A 116 -6.10 -1.52 18.02
N ILE A 117 -6.42 -0.62 18.96
CA ILE A 117 -6.70 -0.98 20.36
C ILE A 117 -8.02 -1.76 20.44
N GLU A 118 -9.05 -1.33 19.72
CA GLU A 118 -10.35 -1.99 19.67
C GLU A 118 -10.26 -3.38 19.03
N ALA A 119 -9.53 -3.52 17.92
CA ALA A 119 -9.27 -4.81 17.28
C ALA A 119 -8.55 -5.77 18.23
N ARG A 120 -7.56 -5.28 18.99
CA ARG A 120 -6.85 -6.07 20.00
C ARG A 120 -7.77 -6.47 21.15
N TRP A 121 -8.58 -5.54 21.64
CA TRP A 121 -9.57 -5.80 22.69
C TRP A 121 -10.60 -6.84 22.23
N ARG A 122 -11.15 -6.71 21.02
CA ARG A 122 -12.11 -7.66 20.42
C ARG A 122 -11.51 -9.05 20.18
N ALA A 123 -10.23 -9.14 19.80
CA ALA A 123 -9.50 -10.40 19.70
C ALA A 123 -9.34 -11.09 21.06
N GLU A 124 -9.28 -10.32 22.15
CA GLU A 124 -9.24 -10.81 23.53
C GLU A 124 -10.64 -11.07 24.13
N THR A 125 -11.70 -10.38 23.67
CA THR A 125 -13.02 -10.41 24.34
C THR A 125 -14.08 -11.32 23.75
N ASP A 126 -14.30 -11.49 22.43
CA ASP A 126 -15.35 -12.45 22.03
C ASP A 126 -15.46 -12.89 20.55
N THR A 127 -15.83 -14.17 20.45
CA THR A 127 -16.25 -15.01 19.32
C THR A 127 -17.59 -14.65 18.63
N THR A 128 -18.12 -13.43 18.74
CA THR A 128 -19.47 -13.12 18.23
C THR A 128 -19.52 -11.88 17.33
N PRO A 129 -20.05 -12.00 16.09
CA PRO A 129 -19.97 -10.95 15.09
C PRO A 129 -21.26 -10.14 15.08
N GLU A 130 -21.27 -8.88 15.53
CA GLU A 130 -22.27 -7.95 14.99
C GLU A 130 -22.01 -6.46 15.25
N TYR A 131 -22.33 -5.68 14.21
CA TYR A 131 -22.52 -4.22 14.13
C TYR A 131 -21.31 -3.28 14.21
N SER A 132 -20.71 -3.02 13.03
CA SER A 132 -20.39 -1.62 12.66
C SER A 132 -20.71 -1.38 11.18
N TYR A 133 -21.18 -0.18 10.86
CA TYR A 133 -21.71 0.23 9.55
C TYR A 133 -20.65 0.23 8.42
N TYR A 134 -19.36 0.20 8.77
CA TYR A 134 -18.23 0.02 7.83
C TYR A 134 -17.76 -1.43 7.71
N ALA A 135 -18.28 -2.34 8.55
CA ALA A 135 -17.94 -3.75 8.53
C ALA A 135 -18.65 -4.54 7.43
N SER A 136 -19.67 -4.00 6.75
CA SER A 136 -20.46 -4.78 5.76
C SER A 136 -19.61 -5.34 4.60
N SER A 137 -18.52 -4.67 4.22
CA SER A 137 -17.58 -5.15 3.20
C SER A 137 -16.43 -6.01 3.75
N TYR A 138 -16.10 -5.85 5.04
CA TYR A 138 -14.95 -6.50 5.69
C TYR A 138 -15.34 -7.75 6.49
N SER A 139 -16.47 -7.76 7.20
CA SER A 139 -16.81 -8.78 8.19
C SER A 139 -17.36 -10.08 7.62
N SER A 140 -18.00 -10.05 6.44
CA SER A 140 -18.65 -11.26 5.89
C SER A 140 -17.66 -12.34 5.43
N TRP A 141 -16.40 -12.01 5.17
CA TRP A 141 -15.40 -12.98 4.71
C TRP A 141 -14.21 -13.16 5.68
N LEU A 142 -13.91 -12.16 6.52
CA LEU A 142 -12.83 -12.25 7.54
C LEU A 142 -13.08 -13.36 8.59
N GLY A 143 -14.34 -13.64 8.93
CA GLY A 143 -14.68 -14.70 9.89
C GLY A 143 -14.39 -16.13 9.41
N TYR A 144 -14.33 -16.37 8.10
CA TYR A 144 -14.07 -17.70 7.50
C TYR A 144 -12.77 -17.76 6.67
N GLY A 145 -12.10 -16.62 6.45
CA GLY A 145 -10.98 -16.47 5.52
C GLY A 145 -9.63 -16.16 6.16
N THR A 146 -9.54 -15.98 7.48
CA THR A 146 -8.30 -15.64 8.20
C THR A 146 -7.15 -16.57 7.85
N SER A 147 -7.38 -17.89 7.81
CA SER A 147 -6.34 -18.87 7.45
C SER A 147 -5.91 -18.80 5.98
N LEU A 148 -6.79 -18.35 5.08
CA LEU A 148 -6.44 -18.19 3.66
C LEU A 148 -5.63 -16.91 3.45
N VAL A 149 -6.00 -15.83 4.13
CA VAL A 149 -5.27 -14.56 4.10
C VAL A 149 -3.87 -14.75 4.69
N THR A 150 -3.74 -15.39 5.85
CA THR A 150 -2.42 -15.63 6.45
C THR A 150 -1.55 -16.46 5.53
N ASN A 151 -2.06 -17.54 4.94
CA ASN A 151 -1.30 -18.35 3.98
C ASN A 151 -0.88 -17.56 2.72
N ILE A 152 -1.72 -16.66 2.21
CA ILE A 152 -1.38 -15.82 1.06
C ILE A 152 -0.28 -14.83 1.43
N VAL A 153 -0.40 -14.17 2.58
CA VAL A 153 0.60 -13.20 3.06
C VAL A 153 1.93 -13.90 3.37
N GLU A 154 1.90 -15.10 3.95
CA GLU A 154 3.09 -15.91 4.25
C GLU A 154 3.83 -16.38 2.99
N ASN A 155 3.11 -16.61 1.89
CA ASN A 155 3.68 -17.11 0.63
C ASN A 155 3.76 -16.03 -0.46
N LEU A 156 3.61 -14.75 -0.12
CA LEU A 156 3.71 -13.66 -1.09
C LEU A 156 5.18 -13.46 -1.45
N GLN A 157 5.49 -13.58 -2.74
CA GLN A 157 6.80 -13.32 -3.29
C GLN A 157 6.81 -11.94 -3.93
N LEU A 158 7.60 -11.05 -3.36
CA LEU A 158 7.82 -9.70 -3.88
C LEU A 158 9.22 -9.63 -4.47
N THR A 159 9.33 -9.18 -5.71
CA THR A 159 10.60 -8.88 -6.37
C THR A 159 10.55 -7.46 -6.86
N ILE A 160 11.50 -6.64 -6.43
CA ILE A 160 11.60 -5.25 -6.89
C ILE A 160 12.92 -5.12 -7.66
N SER A 161 12.85 -4.67 -8.90
CA SER A 161 14.01 -4.47 -9.77
C SER A 161 14.13 -3.00 -10.13
N ASP A 162 15.37 -2.52 -10.27
CA ASP A 162 15.70 -1.18 -10.72
C ASP A 162 15.03 -0.07 -9.88
N VAL A 163 15.43 0.01 -8.60
CA VAL A 163 14.96 1.05 -7.68
C VAL A 163 15.90 2.24 -7.71
N HIS A 164 15.35 3.41 -8.01
CA HIS A 164 16.04 4.68 -7.98
C HIS A 164 15.35 5.61 -6.99
N PHE A 165 16.01 5.82 -5.86
CA PHE A 165 15.61 6.78 -4.85
C PHE A 165 16.48 8.02 -4.95
N ARG A 166 15.87 9.19 -5.10
CA ARG A 166 16.55 10.48 -5.10
C ARG A 166 15.94 11.35 -4.01
N TYR A 167 16.77 11.76 -3.06
CA TYR A 167 16.39 12.71 -2.03
C TYR A 167 16.95 14.10 -2.38
N GLU A 168 16.07 15.09 -2.46
CA GLU A 168 16.42 16.48 -2.72
C GLU A 168 16.04 17.34 -1.51
N ASP A 169 17.05 17.96 -0.91
CA ASP A 169 16.89 18.86 0.24
C ASP A 169 17.45 20.25 -0.09
N GLU A 170 16.53 21.20 -0.21
CA GLU A 170 16.82 22.61 -0.45
C GLU A 170 16.53 23.48 0.79
N LEU A 171 16.01 22.88 1.87
CA LEU A 171 15.48 23.59 3.03
C LEU A 171 16.40 23.50 4.25
N SER A 172 17.04 22.35 4.48
CA SER A 172 17.82 22.14 5.70
C SER A 172 19.11 22.96 5.74
N VAL A 173 19.68 23.32 4.57
CA VAL A 173 20.89 24.15 4.48
C VAL A 173 20.65 25.36 3.58
N PRO A 174 20.50 26.57 4.13
CA PRO A 174 20.31 27.77 3.30
C PRO A 174 21.55 28.03 2.44
N GLY A 175 21.38 27.98 1.11
CA GLY A 175 22.42 28.29 0.12
C GLY A 175 23.14 27.09 -0.52
N CYS A 176 22.90 25.85 -0.05
CA CYS A 176 23.41 24.63 -0.66
C CYS A 176 22.29 23.58 -0.77
N GLY A 177 21.89 23.24 -2.00
CA GLY A 177 21.00 22.10 -2.23
C GLY A 177 21.76 20.79 -2.07
N LEU A 178 21.25 19.89 -1.22
CA LEU A 178 21.78 18.55 -1.03
C LEU A 178 20.94 17.56 -1.85
N VAL A 179 21.62 16.82 -2.72
CA VAL A 179 21.01 15.75 -3.50
C VAL A 179 21.69 14.44 -3.15
N LEU A 180 20.91 13.49 -2.65
CA LEU A 180 21.36 12.13 -2.40
C LEU A 180 20.64 11.18 -3.35
N GLY A 181 21.36 10.22 -3.91
CA GLY A 181 20.82 9.19 -4.78
C GLY A 181 21.16 7.82 -4.21
N LEU A 182 20.20 6.92 -4.21
CA LEU A 182 20.37 5.52 -3.89
C LEU A 182 19.77 4.71 -5.02
N GLN A 183 20.58 3.83 -5.59
CA GLN A 183 20.15 2.91 -6.63
C GLN A 183 20.30 1.49 -6.10
N VAL A 184 19.23 0.69 -6.25
CA VAL A 184 19.23 -0.73 -5.91
C VAL A 184 18.86 -1.51 -7.16
N GLU A 185 19.74 -2.39 -7.61
CA GLU A 185 19.50 -3.19 -8.82
C GLU A 185 18.36 -4.20 -8.61
N SER A 186 18.31 -4.86 -7.44
CA SER A 186 17.26 -5.83 -7.12
C SER A 186 17.09 -6.04 -5.60
N LEU A 187 15.85 -6.20 -5.16
CA LEU A 187 15.39 -6.55 -3.80
C LEU A 187 14.47 -7.77 -3.83
#